data_AF-M0QR66-F1
#
_entry.id   AF-M0QR66-F1
#
_cell.length_a   1.000
_cell.length_b   1.000
_cell.length_c   1.000
_cell.angle_alpha   90.00
_cell.angle_beta   90.00
_cell.angle_gamma   90.00
#
_symmetry.space_group_name_H-M   'P 1'
#
loop_
_entity.id
_entity.type
_entity.pdbx_description
1 polymer ?
#
loop_
_entity_poly.entity_id
_entity_poly.type
_entity_poly.pdbx_seq_one_letter_code
_entity_poly.pdbx_strand_id
1 'polypeptide(L)'
;MHAAVAQAGPDRRARLEAFVETYRRTAAAAPHLYRLMNDRPLPRDRLPDGVEAAAMADYVATIGDIDLARTGWAWAHGLVSLELAGRFPDDADLDAGWAILVDTLDTRAAAPER
;
A
#
# COMPACT_ATOMS: atom_id res chain seq x y z
N MET A 1 7.97 -0.11 -6.13
CA MET A 1 6.50 -0.19 -6.00
C MET A 1 5.80 -0.11 -7.36
N HIS A 2 5.89 1.02 -8.09
CA HIS A 2 5.29 1.18 -9.44
C HIS A 2 5.53 0.03 -10.42
N ALA A 3 6.80 -0.39 -10.56
CA ALA A 3 7.16 -1.43 -11.51
C ALA A 3 6.43 -2.77 -11.25
N ALA A 4 6.20 -3.13 -9.98
CA ALA A 4 5.59 -4.42 -9.63
C ALA A 4 4.08 -4.46 -9.92
N VAL A 5 3.37 -3.35 -9.69
CA VAL A 5 1.93 -3.23 -9.98
C VAL A 5 1.67 -3.30 -11.49
N ALA A 6 2.53 -2.68 -12.29
CA ALA A 6 2.42 -2.70 -13.75
C ALA A 6 2.68 -4.08 -14.39
N GLN A 7 3.40 -4.98 -13.70
CA GLN A 7 3.79 -6.30 -14.22
C GLN A 7 2.75 -7.41 -13.97
N ALA A 8 1.80 -7.22 -13.05
CA ALA A 8 0.87 -8.27 -12.62
C ALA A 8 -0.29 -8.56 -13.61
N GLY A 9 -0.29 -7.96 -14.81
CA GLY A 9 -1.30 -8.21 -15.84
C GLY A 9 -2.64 -7.49 -15.61
N PRO A 10 -3.70 -7.83 -16.38
CA PRO A 10 -4.96 -7.08 -16.39
C PRO A 10 -5.89 -7.40 -15.19
N ASP A 11 -5.63 -8.45 -14.43
CA ASP A 11 -6.44 -8.79 -13.26
C ASP A 11 -6.19 -7.82 -12.08
N ARG A 12 -7.27 -7.25 -11.53
CA ARG A 12 -7.19 -6.26 -10.45
C ARG A 12 -6.70 -6.90 -9.15
N ARG A 13 -7.20 -8.09 -8.82
CA ARG A 13 -6.81 -8.78 -7.59
C ARG A 13 -5.33 -9.10 -7.60
N ALA A 14 -4.81 -9.67 -8.69
CA ALA A 14 -3.37 -9.91 -8.86
C ALA A 14 -2.53 -8.63 -8.71
N ARG A 15 -2.99 -7.48 -9.24
CA ARG A 15 -2.30 -6.19 -9.05
C ARG A 15 -2.29 -5.74 -7.58
N LEU A 16 -3.38 -5.95 -6.84
CA LEU A 16 -3.47 -5.64 -5.41
C LEU A 16 -2.56 -6.55 -4.59
N GLU A 17 -2.53 -7.85 -4.89
CA GLU A 17 -1.63 -8.83 -4.26
C GLU A 17 -0.16 -8.44 -4.49
N ALA A 18 0.22 -8.14 -5.74
CA ALA A 18 1.56 -7.70 -6.09
C ALA A 18 1.95 -6.37 -5.41
N PHE A 19 1.00 -5.45 -5.25
CA PHE A 19 1.20 -4.20 -4.51
C PHE A 19 1.55 -4.49 -3.05
N VAL A 20 0.72 -5.24 -2.32
CA VAL A 20 0.94 -5.47 -0.88
C VAL A 20 2.20 -6.29 -0.62
N GLU A 21 2.48 -7.30 -1.45
CA GLU A 21 3.69 -8.12 -1.35
C GLU A 21 4.94 -7.25 -1.55
N THR A 22 4.95 -6.43 -2.61
CA THR A 22 6.08 -5.55 -2.90
C THR A 22 6.23 -4.49 -1.83
N TYR A 23 5.14 -3.94 -1.31
CA TYR A 23 5.15 -2.94 -0.25
C TYR A 23 5.80 -3.50 1.02
N ARG A 24 5.29 -4.64 1.51
CA ARG A 24 5.79 -5.34 2.70
C ARG A 24 7.25 -5.75 2.53
N ARG A 25 7.61 -6.39 1.41
CA ARG A 25 8.99 -6.82 1.11
C ARG A 25 9.97 -5.64 1.06
N THR A 26 9.59 -4.55 0.39
CA THR A 26 10.46 -3.37 0.25
C THR A 26 10.74 -2.72 1.61
N ALA A 27 9.71 -2.61 2.45
CA ALA A 27 9.88 -2.08 3.80
C ALA A 27 10.73 -2.98 4.69
N ALA A 28 10.53 -4.29 4.63
CA ALA A 28 11.32 -5.28 5.36
C ALA A 28 12.79 -5.33 4.93
N ALA A 29 13.08 -5.12 3.64
CA ALA A 29 14.44 -5.10 3.10
C ALA A 29 15.25 -3.87 3.56
N ALA A 30 14.60 -2.75 3.87
CA ALA A 30 15.26 -1.50 4.26
C ALA A 30 14.48 -0.77 5.38
N PRO A 31 14.37 -1.35 6.58
CA PRO A 31 13.47 -0.85 7.61
C PRO A 31 13.88 0.51 8.18
N HIS A 32 15.17 0.85 8.14
CA HIS A 32 15.65 2.18 8.53
C HIS A 32 15.32 3.24 7.48
N LEU A 33 15.41 2.89 6.19
CA LEU A 33 15.01 3.79 5.11
C LEU A 33 13.49 4.01 5.13
N TYR A 34 12.72 2.96 5.36
CA TYR A 34 11.27 3.06 5.49
C TYR A 34 10.86 4.05 6.58
N ARG A 35 11.45 3.97 7.78
CA ARG A 35 11.22 4.92 8.87
C ARG A 35 11.65 6.34 8.51
N LEU A 36 12.84 6.48 7.92
CA LEU A 36 13.34 7.79 7.47
C LEU A 36 12.38 8.49 6.51
N MET A 37 11.77 7.73 5.60
CA MET A 37 10.85 8.27 4.59
C MET A 37 9.46 8.60 5.14
N ASN A 38 8.97 7.90 6.16
CA ASN A 38 7.56 7.93 6.54
C ASN A 38 7.25 8.46 7.95
N ASP A 39 8.23 8.53 8.87
CA ASP A 39 7.96 8.90 10.28
C ASP A 39 7.86 10.42 10.52
N ARG A 40 8.23 11.23 9.52
CA ARG A 40 8.29 12.70 9.63
C ARG A 40 7.35 13.36 8.63
N PRO A 41 6.87 14.59 8.91
CA PRO A 41 6.09 15.35 7.94
C PRO A 41 6.83 15.47 6.61
N LEU A 42 6.11 15.20 5.51
CA LEU A 42 6.62 15.34 4.15
C LEU A 42 6.90 16.83 3.84
N PRO A 43 8.14 17.23 3.49
CA PRO A 43 8.46 18.60 3.11
C PRO A 43 7.96 18.91 1.69
N ARG A 44 6.65 19.12 1.55
CA ARG A 44 5.97 19.34 0.26
C ARG A 44 6.51 20.54 -0.52
N ASP A 45 7.03 21.54 0.17
CA ASP A 45 7.68 22.72 -0.41
C ASP A 45 8.95 22.39 -1.23
N ARG A 46 9.49 21.18 -1.06
CA ARG A 46 10.70 20.71 -1.77
C ARG A 46 10.41 19.72 -2.88
N LEU A 47 9.15 19.37 -3.08
CA LEU A 47 8.75 18.38 -4.07
C LEU A 47 8.49 19.02 -5.43
N PRO A 48 8.88 18.37 -6.54
CA PRO A 48 8.41 18.77 -7.86
C PRO A 48 6.88 18.71 -7.94
N ASP A 49 6.28 19.68 -8.62
CA ASP A 49 4.84 19.71 -8.84
C ASP A 49 4.34 18.39 -9.46
N GLY A 50 3.26 17.85 -8.91
CA GLY A 50 2.62 16.63 -9.41
C GLY A 50 3.30 15.31 -9.02
N VAL A 51 4.44 15.32 -8.31
CA VAL A 51 5.14 14.07 -7.96
C VAL A 51 4.31 13.14 -7.07
N GLU A 52 3.53 13.69 -6.12
CA GLU A 52 2.64 12.89 -5.26
C GLU A 52 1.53 12.19 -6.08
N ALA A 53 0.96 12.91 -7.06
CA ALA A 53 -0.07 12.36 -7.94
C ALA A 53 0.50 11.27 -8.86
N ALA A 54 1.67 11.53 -9.46
CA ALA A 54 2.37 10.54 -10.29
C ALA A 54 2.75 9.28 -9.49
N ALA A 55 3.19 9.44 -8.25
CA ALA A 55 3.59 8.34 -7.37
C ALA A 55 2.42 7.42 -6.95
N MET A 56 1.17 7.86 -7.11
CA MET A 56 0.00 7.07 -6.75
C MET A 56 -0.89 6.72 -7.95
N ALA A 57 -0.58 7.21 -9.15
CA ALA A 57 -1.44 7.12 -10.33
C ALA A 57 -1.90 5.69 -10.64
N ASP A 58 -0.97 4.74 -10.78
CA ASP A 58 -1.31 3.35 -11.13
C ASP A 58 -2.16 2.66 -10.06
N TYR A 59 -1.88 2.97 -8.80
CA TYR A 59 -2.59 2.39 -7.66
C TYR A 59 -4.01 2.93 -7.56
N VAL A 60 -4.17 4.25 -7.69
CA VAL A 60 -5.49 4.89 -7.75
C VAL A 60 -6.28 4.38 -8.95
N ALA A 61 -5.66 4.25 -10.13
CA ALA A 61 -6.31 3.70 -11.32
C ALA A 61 -6.73 2.23 -11.14
N THR A 62 -5.95 1.44 -10.40
CA THR A 62 -6.29 0.03 -10.10
C THR A 62 -7.52 -0.08 -9.19
N ILE A 63 -7.69 0.86 -8.27
CA ILE A 63 -8.78 0.85 -7.29
C ILE A 63 -10.04 1.55 -7.81
N GLY A 64 -9.89 2.59 -8.65
CA GLY A 64 -11.00 3.36 -9.22
C GLY A 64 -11.62 4.39 -8.25
N ASP A 65 -11.31 4.32 -6.96
CA ASP A 65 -11.79 5.22 -5.91
C ASP A 65 -10.59 5.76 -5.11
N ILE A 66 -10.45 7.09 -5.06
CA ILE A 66 -9.32 7.76 -4.40
C ILE A 66 -9.33 7.63 -2.88
N ASP A 67 -10.50 7.60 -2.26
CA ASP A 67 -10.63 7.50 -0.81
C ASP A 67 -10.41 6.05 -0.35
N LEU A 68 -10.87 5.09 -1.15
CA LEU A 68 -10.52 3.68 -0.95
C LEU A 68 -9.02 3.45 -1.14
N ALA A 69 -8.41 4.07 -2.15
CA ALA A 69 -6.96 4.00 -2.36
C ALA A 69 -6.20 4.56 -1.16
N ARG A 70 -6.53 5.76 -0.68
CA ARG A 70 -5.91 6.35 0.51
C ARG A 70 -6.07 5.45 1.75
N THR A 71 -7.26 4.87 1.92
CA THR A 71 -7.53 3.94 3.02
C THR A 71 -6.67 2.68 2.93
N GLY A 72 -6.56 2.09 1.73
CA GLY A 72 -5.73 0.92 1.50
C GLY A 72 -4.24 1.18 1.75
N TRP A 73 -3.74 2.32 1.29
CA TRP A 73 -2.36 2.74 1.55
C TRP A 73 -2.11 2.98 3.05
N ALA A 74 -3.02 3.67 3.75
CA ALA A 74 -2.92 3.90 5.18
C ALA A 74 -2.92 2.57 5.98
N TRP A 75 -3.74 1.61 5.58
CA TRP A 75 -3.77 0.28 6.19
C TRP A 75 -2.45 -0.47 5.95
N ALA A 76 -1.97 -0.55 4.71
CA ALA A 76 -0.69 -1.17 4.38
C ALA A 76 0.48 -0.54 5.17
N HIS A 77 0.49 0.80 5.26
CA HIS A 77 1.48 1.53 6.03
C HIS A 77 1.41 1.19 7.53
N GLY A 78 0.20 1.11 8.10
CA GLY A 78 -0.01 0.72 9.49
C GLY A 78 0.48 -0.70 9.79
N LEU A 79 0.14 -1.67 8.92
CA LEU A 79 0.61 -3.06 9.05
C LEU A 79 2.14 -3.14 9.06
N VAL A 80 2.80 -2.52 8.07
CA VAL A 80 4.27 -2.49 8.00
C VAL A 80 4.87 -1.81 9.22
N SER A 81 4.34 -0.66 9.63
CA SER A 81 4.91 0.11 10.73
C SER A 81 4.84 -0.67 12.05
N LEU A 82 3.75 -1.39 12.30
CA LEU A 82 3.58 -2.25 13.47
C LEU A 82 4.44 -3.51 13.39
N GLU A 83 4.52 -4.14 12.22
CA GLU A 83 5.37 -5.33 11.97
C GLU A 83 6.85 -5.01 12.17
N LEU A 84 7.35 -3.92 11.57
CA LEU A 84 8.74 -3.46 11.74
C LEU A 84 9.07 -3.03 13.17
N ALA A 85 8.08 -2.65 13.96
CA ALA A 85 8.23 -2.26 15.35
C ALA A 85 8.04 -3.43 16.33
N GLY A 86 7.77 -4.66 15.84
CA GLY A 86 7.52 -5.83 16.69
C GLY A 86 6.33 -5.62 17.63
N ARG A 87 5.28 -4.95 17.15
CA ARG A 87 4.12 -4.55 17.97
C ARG A 87 2.97 -5.54 17.96
N PHE A 88 3.06 -6.57 17.14
CA PHE A 88 2.11 -7.68 17.17
C PHE A 88 2.54 -8.74 18.21
N PRO A 89 1.58 -9.41 18.86
CA PRO A 89 1.84 -10.63 19.62
C PRO A 89 2.50 -11.73 18.77
N ASP A 90 3.21 -12.66 19.43
CA ASP A 90 3.92 -13.75 18.75
C ASP A 90 2.99 -14.72 17.99
N ASP A 91 1.70 -14.78 18.36
CA ASP A 91 0.68 -15.61 17.72
C ASP A 91 -0.18 -14.87 16.68
N ALA A 92 0.17 -13.62 16.36
CA ALA A 92 -0.56 -12.84 15.36
C ALA A 92 -0.32 -13.37 13.93
N ASP A 93 -1.39 -13.73 13.24
CA ASP A 93 -1.35 -14.08 11.82
C ASP A 93 -1.31 -12.80 10.96
N LEU A 94 -0.09 -12.37 10.61
CA LEU A 94 0.11 -11.18 9.78
C LEU A 94 -0.30 -11.42 8.33
N ASP A 95 -0.15 -12.65 7.83
CA ASP A 95 -0.51 -12.99 6.46
C ASP A 95 -2.02 -12.88 6.26
N ALA A 96 -2.82 -13.32 7.24
CA ALA A 96 -4.26 -13.07 7.26
C ALA A 96 -4.60 -11.58 7.22
N GLY A 97 -3.88 -10.74 7.98
CA GLY A 97 -4.07 -9.28 7.97
C GLY A 97 -3.86 -8.66 6.58
N TRP A 98 -2.82 -9.08 5.87
CA TRP A 98 -2.55 -8.67 4.50
C TRP A 98 -3.58 -9.19 3.50
N ALA A 99 -4.02 -10.45 3.65
CA ALA A 99 -5.06 -11.03 2.81
C ALA A 99 -6.41 -10.31 2.96
N ILE A 100 -6.79 -9.92 4.19
CA ILE A 100 -8.00 -9.15 4.48
C ILE A 100 -7.94 -7.77 3.81
N LEU A 101 -6.78 -7.12 3.81
CA LEU A 101 -6.59 -5.85 3.10
C LEU A 101 -6.87 -6.01 1.59
N VAL A 102 -6.27 -7.02 0.94
CA VAL A 102 -6.49 -7.28 -0.48
C VAL A 102 -7.96 -7.56 -0.77
N ASP A 103 -8.59 -8.44 0.00
CA ASP A 103 -9.99 -8.82 -0.18
C ASP A 103 -10.94 -7.62 -0.01
N THR A 104 -10.65 -6.77 0.98
CA THR A 104 -11.42 -5.54 1.22
C THR A 104 -11.29 -4.58 0.05
N LEU A 105 -10.08 -4.36 -0.45
CA LEU A 105 -9.85 -3.45 -1.58
C LEU A 105 -10.51 -3.98 -2.86
N ASP A 106 -10.37 -5.27 -3.16
CA ASP A 106 -10.96 -5.88 -4.35
C ASP A 106 -12.50 -5.85 -4.29
N THR A 107 -13.08 -6.24 -3.16
CA THR A 107 -14.54 -6.23 -2.95
C THR A 107 -15.11 -4.81 -3.03
N ARG A 108 -14.47 -3.83 -2.38
CA ARG A 108 -14.97 -2.44 -2.37
C ARG A 108 -14.77 -1.75 -3.72
N ALA A 109 -13.70 -2.06 -4.44
CA ALA A 109 -13.48 -1.54 -5.80
C ALA A 109 -14.44 -2.15 -6.84
N ALA A 110 -15.01 -3.32 -6.56
CA ALA A 110 -16.02 -3.95 -7.42
C ALA A 110 -17.45 -3.45 -7.17
N ALA A 111 -17.70 -2.80 -6.02
CA ALA A 111 -19.04 -2.32 -5.67
C ALA A 111 -19.44 -1.14 -6.57
N PRO A 112 -20.69 -1.09 -7.08
CA PRO A 112 -21.17 0.07 -7.81
C PRO A 112 -21.13 1.33 -6.94
N GLU A 113 -20.85 2.48 -7.56
CA GLU A 113 -20.94 3.79 -6.89
C GLU A 113 -22.32 3.94 -6.23
N ARG A 114 -22.35 4.32 -4.95
CA ARG A 114 -23.57 4.51 -4.16
C ARG A 114 -24.19 5.88 -4.38
#